data_AF-A0A0P6XMK9-F1
#
_entry.id   AF-A0A0P6XMK9-F1
#
_cell.length_a   1.000
_cell.length_b   1.000
_cell.length_c   1.000
_cell.angle_alpha   90.00
_cell.angle_beta   90.00
_cell.angle_gamma   90.00
#
_symmetry.space_group_name_H-M   'P 1'
#
loop_
_entity.id
_entity.type
_entity.pdbx_description
1 polymer ?
#
loop_
_entity_poly.entity_id
_entity_poly.type
_entity_poly.pdbx_seq_one_letter_code
_entity_poly.pdbx_strand_id
1 'polypeptide(L)'
;MSAKKTFIFILQVLGLTLIGLVVNIFSSAITPKPEIVRAAQATADAQTMLLLLIDRFVVAIIFALLLENTLLRGWKLAALMFWSVFGITTFMMQIETIIFGSAFPGLSIADVLLLVLTALVGTILFIPLAMLVMNRWKGESAVTKPLFKKEYLPRLAIIAVIYPMIYFFFGYFVAWQSAAVREFYAHSSITTAQPLLTIIQIARGALWVIAALPLLVMFEKRWFTILAIAVSFSLLPSISLILPNPLMPAAVAHAHFIEISSSMALFGALTGWIMTAKDIPFVDQVFHREVHKTAK
;
A
#
# COMPACT_ATOMS: atom_id res chain seq x y z
N MET A 1 -21.96 -17.83 -5.90
CA MET A 1 -22.74 -16.58 -6.11
C MET A 1 -23.78 -16.84 -7.19
N SER A 2 -24.97 -16.23 -7.10
CA SER A 2 -25.94 -16.29 -8.21
C SER A 2 -25.47 -15.43 -9.38
N ALA A 3 -25.88 -15.76 -10.62
CA ALA A 3 -25.51 -15.02 -11.83
C ALA A 3 -25.79 -13.51 -11.69
N LYS A 4 -26.93 -13.13 -11.09
CA LYS A 4 -27.29 -11.75 -10.78
C LYS A 4 -26.27 -11.05 -9.88
N LYS A 5 -25.81 -11.72 -8.80
CA LYS A 5 -24.81 -11.14 -7.89
C LYS A 5 -23.46 -10.94 -8.57
N THR A 6 -23.04 -11.92 -9.38
CA THR A 6 -21.80 -11.81 -10.17
C THR A 6 -21.88 -10.65 -11.16
N PHE A 7 -23.00 -10.49 -11.86
CA PHE A 7 -23.21 -9.39 -12.79
C PHE A 7 -23.15 -8.02 -12.09
N ILE A 8 -23.82 -7.86 -10.94
CA ILE A 8 -23.77 -6.61 -10.16
C ILE A 8 -22.33 -6.32 -9.72
N PHE A 9 -21.59 -7.32 -9.24
CA PHE A 9 -20.19 -7.15 -8.82
C PHE A 9 -19.30 -6.69 -9.98
N ILE A 10 -19.45 -7.27 -11.18
CA ILE A 10 -18.72 -6.83 -12.39
C ILE A 10 -19.03 -5.36 -12.69
N LEU A 11 -20.32 -4.98 -12.69
CA LEU A 11 -20.71 -3.58 -12.93
C LEU A 11 -20.13 -2.63 -11.89
N GLN A 12 -20.06 -3.05 -10.62
CA GLN A 12 -19.42 -2.25 -9.57
C GLN A 12 -17.93 -2.08 -9.82
N VAL A 13 -17.20 -3.12 -10.20
CA VAL A 13 -15.76 -3.02 -10.54
C VAL A 13 -15.56 -2.06 -11.72
N LEU A 14 -16.38 -2.16 -12.78
CA LEU A 14 -16.31 -1.24 -13.91
C LEU A 14 -16.63 0.21 -13.50
N GLY A 15 -17.66 0.40 -12.67
CA GLY A 15 -18.02 1.71 -12.14
C GLY A 15 -16.91 2.32 -11.28
N LEU A 16 -16.28 1.52 -10.40
CA LEU A 16 -15.12 1.92 -9.60
C LEU A 16 -13.93 2.29 -10.48
N THR A 17 -13.70 1.57 -11.57
CA THR A 17 -12.61 1.85 -12.52
C THR A 17 -12.79 3.24 -13.16
N LEU A 18 -14.00 3.52 -13.67
CA LEU A 18 -14.32 4.80 -14.29
C LEU A 18 -14.25 5.96 -13.28
N ILE A 19 -14.79 5.77 -12.07
CA ILE A 19 -14.67 6.75 -11.00
C ILE A 19 -13.21 6.98 -10.63
N GLY A 20 -12.40 5.93 -10.56
CA GLY A 20 -10.97 6.03 -10.27
C GLY A 20 -10.22 6.86 -11.31
N LEU A 21 -10.56 6.71 -12.59
CA LEU A 21 -10.04 7.55 -13.68
C LEU A 21 -10.45 9.01 -13.51
N VAL A 22 -11.75 9.27 -13.34
CA VAL A 22 -12.28 10.63 -13.20
C VAL A 22 -11.67 11.33 -11.99
N VAL A 23 -11.58 10.65 -10.84
CA VAL A 23 -10.97 11.20 -9.63
C VAL A 23 -9.49 11.47 -9.84
N ASN A 24 -8.75 10.61 -10.54
CA ASN A 24 -7.33 10.85 -10.83
C ASN A 24 -7.13 12.08 -11.72
N ILE A 25 -7.93 12.23 -12.78
CA ILE A 25 -7.89 13.40 -13.67
C ILE A 25 -8.27 14.67 -12.89
N PHE A 26 -9.34 14.60 -12.10
CA PHE A 26 -9.84 15.74 -11.34
C PHE A 26 -8.84 16.17 -10.26
N SER A 27 -8.33 15.25 -9.43
CA SER A 27 -7.34 15.57 -8.40
C SER A 27 -6.07 16.14 -9.02
N SER A 28 -5.66 15.59 -10.16
CA SER A 28 -4.54 16.08 -10.97
C SER A 28 -4.76 17.51 -11.48
N ALA A 29 -5.98 17.88 -11.84
CA ALA A 29 -6.29 19.21 -12.39
C ALA A 29 -6.37 20.31 -11.33
N ILE A 30 -6.81 19.98 -10.12
CA ILE A 30 -7.03 20.96 -9.04
C ILE A 30 -5.86 21.10 -8.07
N THR A 31 -4.83 20.25 -8.19
CA THR A 31 -3.63 20.31 -7.34
C THR A 31 -2.43 20.78 -8.14
N PRO A 32 -1.55 21.62 -7.54
CA PRO A 32 -0.28 21.96 -8.16
C PRO A 32 0.60 20.70 -8.28
N LYS A 33 1.36 20.62 -9.38
CA LYS A 33 2.22 19.49 -9.69
C LYS A 33 3.64 19.90 -9.99
N PRO A 34 4.62 19.02 -9.73
CA PRO A 34 5.98 19.18 -10.22
C PRO A 34 5.97 19.35 -11.75
N GLU A 35 6.80 20.27 -12.26
CA GLU A 35 6.82 20.57 -13.70
C GLU A 35 7.17 19.35 -14.55
N ILE A 36 8.07 18.50 -14.05
CA ILE A 36 8.45 17.25 -14.71
C ILE A 36 7.27 16.29 -14.92
N VAL A 37 6.30 16.30 -14.00
CA VAL A 37 5.07 15.50 -14.10
C VAL A 37 4.09 16.13 -15.08
N ARG A 38 3.95 17.46 -15.05
CA ARG A 38 3.06 18.18 -15.98
C ARG A 38 3.52 17.99 -17.43
N ALA A 39 4.82 18.09 -17.68
CA ALA A 39 5.40 17.89 -19.00
C ALA A 39 5.11 16.48 -19.54
N ALA A 40 5.29 15.44 -18.73
CA ALA A 40 5.00 14.07 -19.13
C ALA A 40 3.51 13.78 -19.35
N GLN A 41 2.62 14.46 -18.62
CA GLN A 41 1.18 14.33 -18.85
C GLN A 41 0.73 15.00 -20.15
N ALA A 42 1.40 16.08 -20.57
CA ALA A 42 1.09 16.77 -21.82
C ALA A 42 1.42 15.95 -23.07
N THR A 43 2.32 14.97 -22.95
CA THR A 43 2.75 14.09 -24.05
C THR A 43 2.15 12.68 -23.95
N ALA A 44 1.17 12.48 -23.06
CA ALA A 44 0.54 11.17 -22.88
C ALA A 44 -0.21 10.70 -24.13
N ASP A 45 0.03 9.46 -24.53
CA ASP A 45 -0.52 8.84 -25.73
C ASP A 45 -1.63 7.80 -25.41
N ALA A 46 -2.17 7.16 -26.45
CA ALA A 46 -3.21 6.15 -26.30
C ALA A 46 -2.74 4.93 -25.47
N GLN A 47 -1.46 4.56 -25.58
CA GLN A 47 -0.88 3.46 -24.79
C GLN A 47 -0.84 3.81 -23.30
N THR A 48 -0.44 5.04 -22.96
CA THR A 48 -0.45 5.55 -21.59
C THR A 48 -1.85 5.53 -20.99
N MET A 49 -2.87 5.91 -21.77
CA MET A 49 -4.27 5.86 -21.34
C MET A 49 -4.76 4.43 -21.10
N LEU A 50 -4.36 3.47 -21.95
CA LEU A 50 -4.69 2.05 -21.76
C LEU A 50 -4.05 1.50 -20.48
N LEU A 51 -2.78 1.81 -20.23
CA LEU A 51 -2.08 1.37 -19.02
C LEU A 51 -2.69 1.99 -17.76
N LEU A 52 -3.09 3.27 -17.82
CA LEU A 52 -3.82 3.93 -16.75
C LEU A 52 -5.16 3.25 -16.47
N LEU A 53 -5.90 2.85 -17.52
CA LEU A 53 -7.14 2.09 -17.37
C LEU A 53 -6.91 0.74 -16.68
N ILE A 54 -5.83 0.02 -17.04
CA ILE A 54 -5.46 -1.26 -16.41
C ILE A 54 -5.11 -1.04 -14.93
N ASP A 55 -4.30 -0.04 -14.62
CA ASP A 55 -3.94 0.32 -13.25
C ASP A 55 -5.20 0.64 -12.41
N ARG A 56 -6.11 1.48 -12.93
CA ARG A 56 -7.38 1.80 -12.26
C ARG A 56 -8.28 0.58 -12.12
N PHE A 57 -8.29 -0.33 -13.08
CA PHE A 57 -9.07 -1.56 -13.03
C PHE A 57 -8.58 -2.51 -11.93
N VAL A 58 -7.26 -2.68 -11.79
CA VAL A 58 -6.67 -3.48 -10.71
C VAL A 58 -6.99 -2.86 -9.34
N VAL A 59 -6.83 -1.55 -9.19
CA VAL A 59 -7.21 -0.84 -7.95
C VAL A 59 -8.70 -1.02 -7.65
N ALA A 60 -9.56 -0.93 -8.66
CA ALA A 60 -11.00 -1.16 -8.52
C ALA A 60 -11.35 -2.57 -8.04
N ILE A 61 -10.66 -3.60 -8.54
CA ILE A 61 -10.80 -4.98 -8.06
C ILE A 61 -10.45 -5.07 -6.57
N ILE A 62 -9.31 -4.49 -6.16
CA ILE A 62 -8.87 -4.52 -4.76
C ILE A 62 -9.93 -3.85 -3.88
N PHE A 63 -10.39 -2.66 -4.26
CA PHE A 63 -11.45 -1.95 -3.54
C PHE A 63 -12.76 -2.74 -3.49
N ALA A 64 -13.20 -3.33 -4.60
CA ALA A 64 -14.40 -4.15 -4.63
C ALA A 64 -14.28 -5.36 -3.69
N LEU A 65 -13.12 -6.04 -3.67
CA LEU A 65 -12.85 -7.15 -2.76
C LEU A 65 -12.90 -6.72 -1.29
N LEU A 66 -12.23 -5.62 -0.93
CA LEU A 66 -12.21 -5.10 0.44
C LEU A 66 -13.61 -4.64 0.89
N LEU A 67 -14.32 -3.89 0.05
CA LEU A 67 -15.63 -3.34 0.38
C LEU A 67 -16.74 -4.40 0.37
N GLU A 68 -16.62 -5.46 -0.43
CA GLU A 68 -17.62 -6.52 -0.44
C GLU A 68 -17.61 -7.37 0.84
N ASN A 69 -16.40 -7.59 1.39
CA ASN A 69 -16.17 -8.51 2.51
C ASN A 69 -16.07 -7.81 3.88
N THR A 70 -16.12 -6.47 3.93
CA THR A 70 -16.00 -5.72 5.19
C THR A 70 -17.25 -5.83 6.07
N LEU A 71 -17.02 -5.92 7.38
CA LEU A 71 -18.03 -5.86 8.44
C LEU A 71 -18.42 -4.42 8.82
N LEU A 72 -17.62 -3.44 8.38
CA LEU A 72 -17.77 -2.04 8.75
C LEU A 72 -18.57 -1.27 7.70
N ARG A 73 -19.22 -0.19 8.12
CA ARG A 73 -20.04 0.67 7.26
C ARG A 73 -19.91 2.14 7.66
N GLY A 74 -20.38 3.03 6.79
CA GLY A 74 -20.48 4.48 7.05
C GLY A 74 -19.12 5.15 7.28
N TRP A 75 -19.11 6.29 7.99
CA TRP A 75 -17.91 7.11 8.18
C TRP A 75 -16.72 6.37 8.81
N LYS A 76 -16.99 5.39 9.68
CA LYS A 76 -15.94 4.55 10.26
C LYS A 76 -15.19 3.76 9.18
N LEU A 77 -15.92 3.13 8.25
CA LEU A 77 -15.29 2.45 7.12
C LEU A 77 -14.51 3.43 6.25
N ALA A 78 -15.07 4.61 5.96
CA ALA A 78 -14.40 5.63 5.15
C ALA A 78 -13.05 6.06 5.76
N ALA A 79 -13.02 6.36 7.05
CA ALA A 79 -11.79 6.77 7.75
C ALA A 79 -10.74 5.66 7.79
N LEU A 80 -11.16 4.40 8.01
CA LEU A 80 -10.28 3.24 8.07
C LEU A 80 -9.72 2.84 6.69
N MET A 81 -10.54 2.94 5.66
CA MET A 81 -10.10 2.81 4.26
C MET A 81 -9.11 3.92 3.91
N PHE A 82 -9.39 5.17 4.30
CA PHE A 82 -8.51 6.31 4.04
C PHE A 82 -7.15 6.09 4.68
N TRP A 83 -7.11 5.75 5.97
CA TRP A 83 -5.89 5.45 6.68
C TRP A 83 -5.07 4.37 5.99
N SER A 84 -5.71 3.24 5.66
CA SER A 84 -5.01 2.10 5.06
C SER A 84 -4.49 2.42 3.68
N VAL A 85 -5.36 2.92 2.80
CA VAL A 85 -5.01 3.17 1.40
C VAL A 85 -3.98 4.29 1.31
N PHE A 86 -4.23 5.45 1.92
CA PHE A 86 -3.28 6.57 1.87
C PHE A 86 -1.93 6.20 2.52
N GLY A 87 -1.98 5.48 3.65
CA GLY A 87 -0.79 4.98 4.33
C GLY A 87 0.05 4.08 3.43
N ILE A 88 -0.58 3.07 2.83
CA ILE A 88 0.06 2.06 1.97
C ILE A 88 0.56 2.65 0.65
N THR A 89 -0.28 3.41 -0.05
CA THR A 89 0.02 3.84 -1.43
C THR A 89 0.89 5.07 -1.50
N THR A 90 0.67 6.01 -0.59
CA THR A 90 1.26 7.34 -0.68
C THR A 90 2.32 7.51 0.36
N PHE A 91 1.96 7.38 1.64
CA PHE A 91 2.88 7.70 2.73
C PHE A 91 4.10 6.77 2.72
N MET A 92 3.92 5.46 2.58
CA MET A 92 5.04 4.50 2.54
C MET A 92 5.95 4.66 1.32
N MET A 93 5.38 5.03 0.17
CA MET A 93 6.14 5.20 -1.08
C MET A 93 6.94 6.50 -1.08
N GLN A 94 6.34 7.61 -0.63
CA GLN A 94 7.04 8.90 -0.62
C GLN A 94 8.16 8.98 0.42
N ILE A 95 8.11 8.16 1.48
CA ILE A 95 9.26 7.99 2.38
C ILE A 95 10.48 7.49 1.60
N GLU A 96 10.33 6.51 0.70
CA GLU A 96 11.44 6.04 -0.13
C GLU A 96 11.92 7.09 -1.12
N THR A 97 11.00 7.80 -1.77
CA THR A 97 11.36 8.90 -2.68
C THR A 97 12.25 9.94 -1.98
N ILE A 98 11.95 10.26 -0.72
CA ILE A 98 12.75 11.20 0.08
C ILE A 98 14.11 10.60 0.44
N ILE A 99 14.14 9.35 0.92
CA ILE A 99 15.38 8.66 1.29
C ILE A 99 16.30 8.58 0.07
N PHE A 100 15.81 8.04 -1.04
CA PHE A 100 16.56 7.87 -2.28
C PHE A 100 16.54 9.12 -3.17
N GLY A 101 16.26 10.31 -2.61
CA GLY A 101 16.13 11.55 -3.38
C GLY A 101 17.36 11.89 -4.24
N SER A 102 18.56 11.44 -3.83
CA SER A 102 19.78 11.61 -4.62
C SER A 102 19.78 10.85 -5.96
N ALA A 103 18.93 9.83 -6.12
CA ALA A 103 18.73 9.13 -7.38
C ALA A 103 17.75 9.86 -8.34
N PHE A 104 17.08 10.91 -7.88
CA PHE A 104 16.09 11.67 -8.66
C PHE A 104 16.54 13.13 -8.85
N PRO A 105 17.57 13.39 -9.69
CA PRO A 105 18.09 14.74 -9.94
C PRO A 105 17.04 15.56 -10.70
N GLY A 106 16.22 16.31 -9.97
CA GLY A 106 15.07 17.04 -10.52
C GLY A 106 13.81 16.97 -9.67
N LEU A 107 13.83 16.18 -8.59
CA LEU A 107 12.74 16.11 -7.63
C LEU A 107 13.17 16.73 -6.29
N SER A 108 12.57 17.87 -5.95
CA SER A 108 12.75 18.49 -4.64
C SER A 108 11.83 17.88 -3.58
N ILE A 109 12.09 18.15 -2.30
CA ILE A 109 11.16 17.77 -1.21
C ILE A 109 9.79 18.44 -1.42
N ALA A 110 9.76 19.68 -1.91
CA ALA A 110 8.50 20.37 -2.21
C ALA A 110 7.71 19.62 -3.29
N ASP A 111 8.37 19.11 -4.33
CA ASP A 111 7.73 18.30 -5.37
C ASP A 111 7.13 17.02 -4.81
N VAL A 112 7.84 16.33 -3.92
CA VAL A 112 7.30 15.15 -3.21
C VAL A 112 6.04 15.51 -2.43
N LEU A 113 6.03 16.65 -1.72
CA LEU A 113 4.85 17.10 -0.98
C LEU A 113 3.65 17.43 -1.91
N LEU A 114 3.91 17.95 -3.11
CA LEU A 114 2.87 18.14 -4.13
C LEU A 114 2.28 16.80 -4.61
N LEU A 115 3.11 15.77 -4.78
CA LEU A 115 2.64 14.42 -5.10
C LEU A 115 1.79 13.85 -3.96
N VAL A 116 2.22 14.03 -2.70
CA VAL A 116 1.45 13.64 -1.51
C VAL A 116 0.10 14.36 -1.49
N LEU A 117 0.07 15.66 -1.77
CA LEU A 117 -1.17 16.45 -1.81
C LEU A 117 -2.13 15.96 -2.90
N THR A 118 -1.62 15.69 -4.11
CA THR A 118 -2.40 15.16 -5.23
C THR A 118 -3.06 13.83 -4.84
N ALA A 119 -2.28 12.95 -4.22
CA ALA A 119 -2.76 11.64 -3.78
C ALA A 119 -3.73 11.74 -2.58
N LEU A 120 -3.52 12.70 -1.68
CA LEU A 120 -4.41 12.98 -0.56
C LEU A 120 -5.80 13.38 -1.06
N VAL A 121 -5.85 14.37 -1.96
CA VAL A 121 -7.09 14.84 -2.59
C VAL A 121 -7.77 13.69 -3.34
N GLY A 122 -7.02 12.95 -4.16
CA GLY A 122 -7.55 11.80 -4.88
C GLY A 122 -8.14 10.73 -3.95
N THR A 123 -7.48 10.44 -2.84
CA THR A 123 -7.94 9.41 -1.87
C THR A 123 -9.19 9.86 -1.12
N ILE A 124 -9.25 11.14 -0.71
CA ILE A 124 -10.42 11.74 -0.03
C ILE A 124 -11.65 11.73 -0.96
N LEU A 125 -11.47 11.94 -2.26
CA LEU A 125 -12.57 11.90 -3.23
C LEU A 125 -12.98 10.48 -3.59
N PHE A 126 -12.01 9.59 -3.83
CA PHE A 126 -12.27 8.25 -4.33
C PHE A 126 -12.99 7.37 -3.32
N ILE A 127 -12.58 7.37 -2.06
CA ILE A 127 -13.12 6.45 -1.04
C ILE A 127 -14.63 6.64 -0.82
N PRO A 128 -15.14 7.87 -0.61
CA PRO A 128 -16.58 8.13 -0.50
C PRO A 128 -17.38 7.63 -1.71
N LEU A 129 -16.87 7.87 -2.92
CA LEU A 129 -17.52 7.45 -4.16
C LEU A 129 -17.49 5.92 -4.31
N ALA A 130 -16.37 5.29 -3.97
CA ALA A 130 -16.25 3.84 -4.00
C ALA A 130 -17.23 3.16 -3.04
N MET A 131 -17.40 3.72 -1.85
CA MET A 131 -18.40 3.26 -0.89
C MET A 131 -19.84 3.47 -1.37
N LEU A 132 -20.10 4.49 -2.18
CA LEU A 132 -21.40 4.73 -2.80
C LEU A 132 -21.72 3.64 -3.83
N VAL A 133 -20.78 3.35 -4.74
CA VAL A 133 -20.92 2.27 -5.73
C VAL A 133 -21.12 0.90 -5.07
N MET A 134 -20.39 0.64 -3.97
CA MET A 134 -20.46 -0.62 -3.24
C MET A 134 -21.61 -0.68 -2.22
N ASN A 135 -22.44 0.37 -2.12
CA ASN A 135 -23.55 0.49 -1.16
C ASN A 135 -23.14 0.23 0.31
N ARG A 136 -22.01 0.82 0.73
CA ARG A 136 -21.42 0.65 2.08
C ARG A 136 -21.60 1.85 3.02
N TRP A 137 -22.42 2.82 2.63
CA TRP A 137 -22.77 3.97 3.47
C TRP A 137 -23.82 3.68 4.55
N LYS A 138 -24.86 2.90 4.21
CA LYS A 138 -26.01 2.65 5.09
C LYS A 138 -25.84 1.34 5.85
N GLY A 139 -26.29 1.33 7.11
CA GLY A 139 -26.31 0.16 7.99
C GLY A 139 -25.31 0.25 9.14
N GLU A 140 -25.52 -0.58 10.16
CA GLU A 140 -24.65 -0.63 11.33
C GLU A 140 -23.40 -1.46 11.05
N SER A 141 -22.28 -1.07 11.67
CA SER A 141 -21.06 -1.88 11.64
C SER A 141 -21.24 -3.09 12.56
N ALA A 142 -21.07 -4.30 12.03
CA ALA A 142 -21.07 -5.49 12.86
C ALA A 142 -19.86 -5.45 13.80
N VAL A 143 -20.11 -5.67 15.09
CA VAL A 143 -19.17 -5.76 16.24
C VAL A 143 -17.77 -5.19 15.97
N THR A 144 -17.47 -4.06 16.60
CA THR A 144 -16.19 -3.38 16.39
C THR A 144 -15.08 -4.04 17.21
N LYS A 145 -14.21 -4.81 16.54
CA LYS A 145 -12.92 -5.22 17.13
C LYS A 145 -12.10 -3.95 17.47
N PRO A 146 -11.34 -3.92 18.58
CA PRO A 146 -10.44 -2.81 18.86
C PRO A 146 -9.37 -2.72 17.78
N LEU A 147 -9.08 -1.50 17.31
CA LEU A 147 -8.09 -1.26 16.26
C LEU A 147 -6.68 -1.70 16.70
N PHE A 148 -6.38 -1.53 17.98
CA PHE A 148 -5.09 -1.87 18.56
C PHE A 148 -5.28 -2.65 19.87
N LYS A 149 -4.42 -3.65 20.08
CA LYS A 149 -4.29 -4.41 21.33
C LYS A 149 -2.83 -4.34 21.78
N LYS A 150 -2.56 -4.27 23.08
CA LYS A 150 -1.18 -4.27 23.61
C LYS A 150 -0.38 -5.49 23.15
N GLU A 151 -1.06 -6.64 22.98
CA GLU A 151 -0.52 -7.88 22.42
C GLU A 151 0.06 -7.72 21.00
N TYR A 152 -0.29 -6.66 20.28
CA TYR A 152 0.25 -6.37 18.96
C TYR A 152 1.65 -5.76 19.01
N LEU A 153 2.10 -5.18 20.13
CA LEU A 153 3.44 -4.60 20.26
C LEU A 153 4.57 -5.60 19.95
N PRO A 154 4.64 -6.78 20.59
CA PRO A 154 5.69 -7.75 20.27
C PRO A 154 5.58 -8.27 18.83
N ARG A 155 4.36 -8.40 18.30
CA ARG A 155 4.12 -8.81 16.91
C ARG A 155 4.63 -7.77 15.92
N LEU A 156 4.36 -6.50 16.18
CA LEU A 156 4.84 -5.36 15.42
C LEU A 156 6.37 -5.30 15.45
N ALA A 157 7.00 -5.51 16.60
CA ALA A 157 8.47 -5.56 16.70
C ALA A 157 9.07 -6.67 15.83
N ILE A 158 8.49 -7.88 15.86
CA ILE A 158 8.91 -9.00 15.01
C ILE A 158 8.78 -8.64 13.53
N ILE A 159 7.61 -8.11 13.12
CA ILE A 159 7.35 -7.75 11.72
C ILE A 159 8.28 -6.62 11.24
N ALA A 160 8.56 -5.63 12.10
CA ALA A 160 9.48 -4.54 11.83
C ALA A 160 10.90 -5.03 11.54
N VAL A 161 11.35 -6.10 12.21
CA VAL A 161 12.66 -6.75 11.97
C VAL A 161 12.64 -7.65 10.73
N ILE A 162 11.51 -8.31 10.43
CA ILE A 162 11.38 -9.13 9.21
C ILE A 162 11.43 -8.27 7.95
N TYR A 163 10.84 -7.07 7.99
CA TYR A 163 10.76 -6.18 6.83
C TYR A 163 12.11 -5.90 6.14
N PRO A 164 13.17 -5.43 6.83
CA PRO A 164 14.47 -5.20 6.18
C PRO A 164 15.05 -6.47 5.58
N MET A 165 14.81 -7.67 6.17
CA MET A 165 15.29 -8.92 5.58
C MET A 165 14.67 -9.17 4.22
N ILE A 166 13.35 -8.99 4.09
CA ILE A 166 12.64 -9.12 2.82
C ILE A 166 13.07 -8.03 1.85
N TYR A 167 13.14 -6.78 2.32
CA TYR A 167 13.54 -5.62 1.53
C TYR A 167 14.92 -5.83 0.90
N PHE A 168 15.94 -6.17 1.68
CA PHE A 168 17.29 -6.38 1.15
C PHE A 168 17.40 -7.66 0.32
N PHE A 169 16.67 -8.72 0.67
CA PHE A 169 16.67 -9.96 -0.10
C PHE A 169 16.14 -9.72 -1.52
N PHE A 170 14.96 -9.10 -1.66
CA PHE A 170 14.39 -8.80 -2.98
C PHE A 170 15.14 -7.68 -3.69
N GLY A 171 15.62 -6.68 -2.96
CA GLY A 171 16.50 -5.65 -3.50
C GLY A 171 17.72 -6.24 -4.19
N TYR A 172 18.39 -7.21 -3.54
CA TYR A 172 19.57 -7.86 -4.10
C TYR A 172 19.25 -8.90 -5.18
N PHE A 173 18.33 -9.84 -4.91
CA PHE A 173 18.08 -10.99 -5.79
C PHE A 173 17.09 -10.72 -6.92
N VAL A 174 16.34 -9.62 -6.89
CA VAL A 174 15.36 -9.26 -7.93
C VAL A 174 15.73 -7.94 -8.60
N ALA A 175 15.71 -6.82 -7.88
CA ALA A 175 15.94 -5.51 -8.50
C ALA A 175 17.39 -5.30 -8.97
N TRP A 176 18.37 -5.62 -8.13
CA TRP A 176 19.79 -5.42 -8.43
C TRP A 176 20.31 -6.32 -9.57
N GLN A 177 19.52 -7.31 -10.01
CA GLN A 177 19.83 -8.11 -11.19
C GLN A 177 19.66 -7.33 -12.49
N SER A 178 18.80 -6.30 -12.50
CA SER A 178 18.63 -5.40 -13.63
C SER A 178 19.82 -4.47 -13.83
N ALA A 179 20.41 -4.48 -15.03
CA ALA A 179 21.48 -3.55 -15.38
C ALA A 179 21.01 -2.08 -15.31
N ALA A 180 19.77 -1.82 -15.73
CA ALA A 180 19.17 -0.49 -15.70
C ALA A 180 19.02 0.05 -14.26
N VAL A 181 18.65 -0.80 -13.31
CA VAL A 181 18.56 -0.40 -11.88
C VAL A 181 19.93 -0.03 -11.34
N ARG A 182 20.96 -0.84 -11.63
CA ARG A 182 22.34 -0.56 -11.18
C ARG A 182 22.87 0.75 -11.76
N GLU A 183 22.61 1.01 -13.03
CA GLU A 183 22.99 2.26 -13.69
C GLU A 183 22.25 3.46 -13.08
N PHE A 184 20.94 3.34 -12.87
CA PHE A 184 20.11 4.39 -12.29
C PHE A 184 20.59 4.81 -10.89
N TYR A 185 20.97 3.83 -10.05
CA TYR A 185 21.46 4.09 -8.69
C TYR A 185 22.98 4.28 -8.58
N ALA A 186 23.74 4.24 -9.68
CA ALA A 186 25.21 4.29 -9.65
C ALA A 186 25.77 5.55 -8.96
N HIS A 187 25.03 6.66 -9.04
CA HIS A 187 25.41 7.96 -8.46
C HIS A 187 24.66 8.29 -7.17
N SER A 188 23.85 7.36 -6.64
CA SER A 188 23.13 7.60 -5.38
C SER A 188 24.11 7.67 -4.22
N SER A 189 23.90 8.64 -3.33
CA SER A 189 24.64 8.78 -2.07
C SER A 189 24.29 7.69 -1.04
N ILE A 190 23.22 6.94 -1.26
CA ILE A 190 22.77 5.86 -0.38
C ILE A 190 23.20 4.53 -0.97
N THR A 191 24.01 3.80 -0.21
CA THR A 191 24.39 2.43 -0.54
C THR A 191 23.69 1.44 0.41
N THR A 192 23.42 0.24 -0.09
CA THR A 192 22.76 -0.84 0.66
C THR A 192 23.52 -1.31 1.89
N ALA A 193 24.81 -0.95 2.02
CA ALA A 193 25.67 -1.28 3.15
C ALA A 193 25.56 -0.30 4.34
N GLN A 194 24.76 0.77 4.24
CA GLN A 194 24.68 1.79 5.29
C GLN A 194 23.81 1.33 6.48
N PRO A 195 24.35 1.31 7.72
CA PRO A 195 23.58 0.92 8.91
C PRO A 195 22.32 1.77 9.13
N LEU A 196 22.38 3.06 8.76
CA LEU A 196 21.25 3.97 8.86
C LEU A 196 20.07 3.53 7.99
N LEU A 197 20.33 2.99 6.78
CA LEU A 197 19.28 2.48 5.90
C LEU A 197 18.54 1.33 6.58
N THR A 198 19.25 0.40 7.21
CA THR A 198 18.64 -0.71 7.96
C THR A 198 17.73 -0.22 9.09
N ILE A 199 18.17 0.77 9.88
CA ILE A 199 17.36 1.35 10.95
C ILE A 199 16.09 2.00 10.39
N ILE A 200 16.22 2.75 9.29
CA ILE A 200 15.08 3.35 8.59
C ILE A 200 14.13 2.27 8.08
N GLN A 201 14.64 1.17 7.51
CA GLN A 201 13.80 0.07 7.06
C GLN A 201 13.07 -0.60 8.23
N ILE A 202 13.70 -0.79 9.40
CA ILE A 202 13.00 -1.30 10.60
C ILE A 202 11.83 -0.39 10.98
N ALA A 203 12.07 0.93 11.03
CA ALA A 203 11.00 1.90 11.30
C ALA A 203 9.88 1.84 10.25
N ARG A 204 10.23 1.73 8.96
CA ARG A 204 9.25 1.57 7.88
C ARG A 204 8.46 0.27 7.99
N GLY A 205 9.08 -0.83 8.39
CA GLY A 205 8.39 -2.09 8.66
C GLY A 205 7.28 -1.94 9.70
N ALA A 206 7.54 -1.19 10.78
CA ALA A 206 6.50 -0.84 11.76
C ALA A 206 5.41 0.05 11.16
N LEU A 207 5.78 1.06 10.37
CA LEU A 207 4.81 1.97 9.74
C LEU A 207 3.89 1.27 8.74
N TRP A 208 4.39 0.29 8.00
CA TRP A 208 3.56 -0.58 7.15
C TRP A 208 2.48 -1.30 7.96
N VAL A 209 2.84 -1.90 9.11
CA VAL A 209 1.88 -2.56 10.00
C VAL A 209 0.86 -1.56 10.53
N ILE A 210 1.30 -0.36 10.92
CA ILE A 210 0.42 0.72 11.39
C ILE A 210 -0.57 1.14 10.30
N ALA A 211 -0.12 1.28 9.06
CA ALA A 211 -0.99 1.55 7.92
C ALA A 211 -2.01 0.42 7.70
N ALA A 212 -1.63 -0.83 7.94
CA ALA A 212 -2.51 -2.00 7.76
C ALA A 212 -3.47 -2.29 8.93
N LEU A 213 -3.35 -1.62 10.09
CA LEU A 213 -4.18 -1.89 11.27
C LEU A 213 -5.70 -1.93 10.96
N PRO A 214 -6.26 -1.04 10.12
CA PRO A 214 -7.68 -1.11 9.83
C PRO A 214 -8.09 -2.39 9.09
N LEU A 215 -7.24 -2.92 8.21
CA LEU A 215 -7.50 -4.17 7.50
C LEU A 215 -7.62 -5.37 8.45
N LEU A 216 -6.99 -5.33 9.63
CA LEU A 216 -7.10 -6.39 10.65
C LEU A 216 -8.49 -6.48 11.29
N VAL A 217 -9.23 -5.37 11.34
CA VAL A 217 -10.53 -5.28 12.01
C VAL A 217 -11.72 -5.26 11.05
N MET A 218 -11.46 -5.05 9.76
CA MET A 218 -12.51 -4.98 8.73
C MET A 218 -13.17 -6.31 8.42
N PHE A 219 -12.48 -7.43 8.65
CA PHE A 219 -12.91 -8.74 8.16
C PHE A 219 -13.18 -9.74 9.29
N GLU A 220 -14.12 -10.65 9.03
CA GLU A 220 -14.42 -11.76 9.94
C GLU A 220 -13.37 -12.87 9.82
N LYS A 221 -13.11 -13.31 8.60
CA LYS A 221 -12.31 -14.49 8.28
C LYS A 221 -10.83 -14.16 8.27
N ARG A 222 -10.05 -14.87 9.12
CA ARG A 222 -8.59 -14.75 9.22
C ARG A 222 -7.89 -14.81 7.86
N TRP A 223 -8.18 -15.82 7.04
CA TRP A 223 -7.49 -15.99 5.75
C TRP A 223 -7.76 -14.81 4.81
N PHE A 224 -8.94 -14.21 4.88
CA PHE A 224 -9.29 -13.06 4.06
C PHE A 224 -8.57 -11.80 4.54
N THR A 225 -8.41 -11.61 5.86
CA THR A 225 -7.55 -10.55 6.41
C THR A 225 -6.11 -10.66 5.88
N ILE A 226 -5.55 -11.88 5.87
CA ILE A 226 -4.21 -12.13 5.34
C ILE A 226 -4.13 -11.77 3.85
N LEU A 227 -5.08 -12.26 3.05
CA LEU A 227 -5.15 -11.99 1.62
C LEU A 227 -5.31 -10.49 1.34
N ALA A 228 -6.19 -9.81 2.08
CA ALA A 228 -6.46 -8.39 1.94
C ALA A 228 -5.19 -7.55 2.18
N ILE A 229 -4.42 -7.86 3.23
CA ILE A 229 -3.15 -7.17 3.52
C ILE A 229 -2.11 -7.50 2.45
N ALA A 230 -1.95 -8.77 2.08
CA ALA A 230 -0.99 -9.19 1.06
C ALA A 230 -1.22 -8.51 -0.29
N VAL A 231 -2.48 -8.51 -0.78
CA VAL A 231 -2.85 -7.87 -2.04
C VAL A 231 -2.72 -6.35 -1.96
N SER A 232 -3.12 -5.74 -0.83
CA SER A 232 -3.01 -4.29 -0.63
C SER A 232 -1.55 -3.83 -0.64
N PHE A 233 -0.67 -4.54 0.09
CA PHE A 233 0.76 -4.25 0.13
C PHE A 233 1.43 -4.52 -1.22
N SER A 234 1.06 -5.60 -1.89
CA SER A 234 1.63 -5.97 -3.19
C SER A 234 1.29 -4.95 -4.28
N LEU A 235 0.00 -4.73 -4.53
CA LEU A 235 -0.45 -4.11 -5.77
C LEU A 235 -0.78 -2.63 -5.63
N LEU A 236 -1.34 -2.18 -4.50
CA LEU A 236 -1.68 -0.75 -4.38
C LEU A 236 -0.47 0.20 -4.52
N PRO A 237 0.73 -0.11 -4.00
CA PRO A 237 1.90 0.74 -4.22
C PRO A 237 2.63 0.48 -5.54
N SER A 238 2.49 -0.72 -6.14
CA SER A 238 3.34 -1.12 -7.27
C SER A 238 2.67 -1.03 -8.63
N ILE A 239 1.34 -1.16 -8.72
CA ILE A 239 0.66 -1.28 -10.02
C ILE A 239 0.86 -0.04 -10.91
N SER A 240 1.06 1.14 -10.31
CA SER A 240 1.36 2.38 -11.04
C SER A 240 2.72 2.37 -11.75
N LEU A 241 3.62 1.44 -11.41
CA LEU A 241 4.93 1.30 -12.05
C LEU A 241 4.85 0.70 -13.46
N ILE A 242 3.68 0.22 -13.89
CA ILE A 242 3.44 -0.12 -15.31
C ILE A 242 3.25 1.13 -16.17
N LEU A 243 2.99 2.29 -15.56
CA LEU A 243 2.79 3.54 -16.26
C LEU A 243 4.14 4.14 -16.65
N PRO A 244 4.22 4.82 -17.82
CA PRO A 244 5.36 5.67 -18.12
C PRO A 244 5.58 6.67 -16.98
N ASN A 245 6.79 6.68 -16.42
CA ASN A 245 7.14 7.52 -15.28
C ASN A 245 8.19 8.56 -15.68
N PRO A 246 7.91 9.86 -15.56
CA PRO A 246 8.90 10.91 -15.84
C PRO A 246 10.13 10.86 -14.94
N LEU A 247 10.00 10.29 -13.74
CA LEU A 247 11.05 10.24 -12.72
C LEU A 247 11.93 9.01 -12.85
N MET A 248 11.46 7.96 -13.53
CA MET A 248 12.09 6.65 -13.52
C MET A 248 11.94 5.99 -14.90
N PRO A 249 13.05 5.62 -15.58
CA PRO A 249 12.97 4.93 -16.86
C PRO A 249 12.14 3.66 -16.79
N ALA A 250 11.43 3.31 -17.87
CA ALA A 250 10.51 2.16 -17.89
C ALA A 250 11.18 0.84 -17.46
N ALA A 251 12.43 0.59 -17.87
CA ALA A 251 13.16 -0.61 -17.47
C ALA A 251 13.42 -0.68 -15.95
N VAL A 252 13.64 0.47 -15.31
CA VAL A 252 13.84 0.59 -13.86
C VAL A 252 12.49 0.42 -13.15
N ALA A 253 11.45 1.10 -13.63
CA ALA A 253 10.09 1.00 -13.09
C ALA A 253 9.53 -0.42 -13.14
N HIS A 254 9.70 -1.14 -14.26
CA HIS A 254 9.23 -2.53 -14.40
C HIS A 254 10.04 -3.51 -13.54
N ALA A 255 11.35 -3.28 -13.36
CA ALA A 255 12.14 -4.08 -12.42
C ALA A 255 11.63 -3.90 -10.98
N HIS A 256 11.37 -2.65 -10.57
CA HIS A 256 10.74 -2.37 -9.27
C HIS A 256 9.31 -2.86 -9.18
N PHE A 257 8.53 -2.88 -10.26
CA PHE A 257 7.19 -3.47 -10.25
C PHE A 257 7.25 -4.94 -9.82
N ILE A 258 8.14 -5.72 -10.43
CA ILE A 258 8.33 -7.14 -10.08
C ILE A 258 8.85 -7.28 -8.65
N GLU A 259 9.87 -6.53 -8.28
CA GLU A 259 10.46 -6.54 -6.93
C GLU A 259 9.44 -6.18 -5.84
N ILE A 260 8.78 -5.03 -5.96
CA ILE A 260 7.87 -4.50 -4.96
C ILE A 260 6.62 -5.36 -4.88
N SER A 261 6.02 -5.74 -6.02
CA SER A 261 4.82 -6.58 -6.00
C SER A 261 5.07 -7.93 -5.32
N SER A 262 6.20 -8.58 -5.59
CA SER A 262 6.54 -9.89 -5.01
C SER A 262 6.99 -9.81 -3.56
N SER A 263 7.88 -8.89 -3.21
CA SER A 263 8.36 -8.68 -1.84
C SER A 263 7.23 -8.25 -0.91
N MET A 264 6.39 -7.31 -1.35
CA MET A 264 5.30 -6.78 -0.54
C MET A 264 4.11 -7.74 -0.46
N ALA A 265 3.91 -8.63 -1.44
CA ALA A 265 2.98 -9.75 -1.30
C ALA A 265 3.40 -10.68 -0.17
N LEU A 266 4.68 -11.08 -0.14
CA LEU A 266 5.24 -11.93 0.93
C LEU A 266 5.15 -11.23 2.28
N PHE A 267 5.61 -9.98 2.36
CA PHE A 267 5.61 -9.21 3.60
C PHE A 267 4.19 -8.96 4.13
N GLY A 268 3.24 -8.64 3.25
CA GLY A 268 1.84 -8.46 3.64
C GLY A 268 1.19 -9.76 4.11
N ALA A 269 1.49 -10.89 3.48
CA ALA A 269 1.01 -12.20 3.92
C ALA A 269 1.56 -12.57 5.31
N LEU A 270 2.86 -12.37 5.55
CA LEU A 270 3.49 -12.59 6.86
C LEU A 270 2.92 -11.64 7.92
N THR A 271 2.74 -10.37 7.58
CA THR A 271 2.12 -9.36 8.45
C THR A 271 0.73 -9.82 8.89
N GLY A 272 -0.14 -10.16 7.95
CA GLY A 272 -1.49 -10.65 8.25
C GLY A 272 -1.46 -11.93 9.09
N TRP A 273 -0.56 -12.87 8.77
CA TRP A 273 -0.44 -14.14 9.47
C TRP A 273 0.01 -13.96 10.93
N ILE A 274 1.09 -13.21 11.16
CA ILE A 274 1.62 -12.92 12.50
C ILE A 274 0.58 -12.14 13.31
N MET A 275 0.01 -11.07 12.76
CA MET A 275 -0.92 -10.20 13.48
C MET A 275 -2.21 -10.92 13.88
N THR A 276 -2.67 -11.87 13.07
CA THR A 276 -3.89 -12.61 13.39
C THR A 276 -3.64 -13.89 14.18
N ALA A 277 -2.40 -14.37 14.32
CA ALA A 277 -2.04 -15.61 15.03
C ALA A 277 -2.70 -15.71 16.41
N LYS A 278 -3.19 -16.91 16.78
CA LYS A 278 -3.73 -17.14 18.12
C LYS A 278 -2.59 -17.17 19.14
N ASP A 279 -1.59 -18.01 18.86
CA ASP A 279 -0.38 -18.16 19.67
C ASP A 279 0.86 -17.88 18.80
N ILE A 280 1.88 -17.24 19.37
CA ILE A 280 3.20 -17.12 18.75
C ILE A 280 4.18 -17.66 19.80
N PRO A 281 4.71 -18.89 19.63
CA PRO A 281 5.44 -19.61 20.69
C PRO A 281 6.53 -18.79 21.37
N PHE A 282 7.20 -17.91 20.61
CA PHE A 282 8.24 -17.02 21.13
C PHE A 282 7.70 -15.86 22.00
N VAL A 283 6.58 -15.23 21.59
CA VAL A 283 5.96 -14.14 22.35
C VAL A 283 5.36 -14.67 23.64
N ASP A 284 4.72 -15.83 23.59
CA ASP A 284 4.06 -16.41 24.75
C ASP A 284 5.06 -16.85 25.83
N GLN A 285 6.24 -17.33 25.43
CA GLN A 285 7.29 -17.69 26.37
C GLN A 285 8.00 -16.49 27.02
N VAL A 286 8.15 -15.38 26.30
CA VAL A 286 8.88 -14.20 26.77
C VAL A 286 7.99 -13.26 27.58
N PHE A 287 6.74 -13.03 27.16
CA PHE A 287 5.88 -12.00 27.76
C PHE A 287 4.81 -12.56 28.71
N HIS A 288 4.38 -13.82 28.59
CA HIS A 288 3.40 -14.40 29.53
C HIS A 288 4.04 -15.07 30.76
N ARG A 289 5.38 -15.20 30.83
CA ARG A 289 6.08 -15.73 32.02
C ARG A 289 6.16 -14.77 33.20
N GLU A 290 5.92 -13.48 33.01
CA GLU A 290 6.01 -12.50 34.12
C GLU A 290 4.76 -12.43 35.00
N VAL A 291 3.58 -12.77 34.48
CA VAL A 291 2.32 -12.69 35.23
C VAL A 291 2.21 -13.77 36.32
N HIS A 292 3.02 -14.84 36.26
CA HIS A 292 3.04 -15.89 37.28
C HIS A 292 4.21 -15.81 38.26
N LYS A 293 5.11 -14.82 38.14
CA LYS A 293 6.22 -14.65 39.08
C LYS A 293 5.97 -13.61 40.18
N THR A 294 4.89 -12.84 40.11
CA THR A 294 4.50 -11.86 41.14
C THR A 294 3.36 -12.34 42.06
N ALA A 295 2.97 -13.62 41.96
CA ALA A 295 1.94 -14.26 42.79
C ALA A 295 2.51 -15.30 43.78
N LYS A 296 3.72 -15.06 44.31
CA LYS A 296 4.28 -15.79 45.45
C LYS A 296 4.88 -14.84 46.46
#